data_AF-B6AMQ7-F1
#
_entry.id   AF-B6AMQ7-F1
#
_cell.length_a   1.000
_cell.length_b   1.000
_cell.length_c   1.000
_cell.angle_alpha   90.00
_cell.angle_beta   90.00
_cell.angle_gamma   90.00
#
_symmetry.space_group_name_H-M   'P 1'
#
loop_
_entity.id
_entity.type
_entity.pdbx_description
1 polymer ?
#
loop_
_entity_poly.entity_id
_entity_poly.type
_entity_poly.pdbx_seq_one_letter_code
_entity_poly.pdbx_strand_id
1 'polypeptide(L)'
;MQVNTALEDQYSDVLKKFRYGRKIGLRSLSERTGISMDNLRNAESGNYLPSEKEWTLLGQALGFEGSVMQELHFSPERTPHPLLPPSVLPVEESYFGYAVWTYLVLHPNDPKRGLLIDTGGIGNRLLDVLDRQGIVLDAILLTHGHSDHAGDLSRLGKRLPGVVFLSKSDLSLLDAPPPSSLQLREPQEVTDHLFREGWTIDVYPANGHTDGSVAYQTGGVLFVGDGIFCGSCGKPRTPDHFSDSLGTVARLLTTLPAETILVSGHGPFTTVYQERTWNPFYRATLQAEGRQK
;
A
#
# COMPACT_ATOMS: atom_id res chain seq x y z
N MET A 1 9.36 -25.01 -6.53
CA MET A 1 9.27 -23.54 -6.46
C MET A 1 9.12 -23.16 -5.00
N GLN A 2 10.00 -22.30 -4.48
CA GLN A 2 9.94 -21.81 -3.11
C GLN A 2 9.18 -20.48 -3.10
N VAL A 3 8.36 -20.27 -2.08
CA VAL A 3 7.58 -19.02 -1.90
C VAL A 3 8.51 -17.88 -1.47
N ASN A 4 8.30 -16.69 -2.01
CA ASN A 4 9.10 -15.51 -1.69
C ASN A 4 8.63 -14.84 -0.39
N THR A 5 9.28 -15.16 0.73
CA THR A 5 8.90 -14.69 2.08
C THR A 5 9.19 -13.21 2.34
N ALA A 6 9.77 -12.47 1.39
CA ALA A 6 10.02 -11.04 1.55
C ALA A 6 8.81 -10.17 1.18
N LEU A 7 7.80 -10.72 0.51
CA LEU A 7 6.57 -10.00 0.13
C LEU A 7 5.62 -9.86 1.31
N GLU A 8 4.89 -8.74 1.35
CA GLU A 8 3.77 -8.53 2.27
C GLU A 8 2.68 -9.59 2.06
N ASP A 9 2.19 -9.69 0.82
CA ASP A 9 1.20 -10.69 0.45
C ASP A 9 1.84 -11.84 -0.31
N GLN A 10 1.43 -13.06 0.05
CA GLN A 10 1.71 -14.26 -0.72
C GLN A 10 0.56 -14.59 -1.67
N TYR A 11 0.75 -15.61 -2.52
CA TYR A 11 -0.28 -16.01 -3.49
C TYR A 11 -1.59 -16.38 -2.79
N SER A 12 -1.49 -16.92 -1.58
CA SER A 12 -2.60 -17.28 -0.71
C SER A 12 -3.45 -16.06 -0.35
N ASP A 13 -2.79 -14.95 -0.03
CA ASP A 13 -3.45 -13.69 0.37
C ASP A 13 -4.12 -13.04 -0.83
N VAL A 14 -3.42 -12.97 -1.96
CA VAL A 14 -3.99 -12.46 -3.22
C VAL A 14 -5.19 -13.31 -3.66
N LEU A 15 -5.06 -14.64 -3.66
CA LEU A 15 -6.16 -15.55 -4.00
C LEU A 15 -7.38 -15.32 -3.09
N LYS A 16 -7.15 -15.20 -1.78
CA LYS A 16 -8.18 -14.94 -0.79
C LYS A 16 -8.84 -13.57 -0.99
N LYS A 17 -8.08 -12.52 -1.34
CA LYS A 17 -8.58 -11.18 -1.66
C LYS A 17 -9.50 -11.21 -2.89
N PHE A 18 -9.10 -11.89 -3.96
CA PHE A 18 -9.95 -12.08 -5.14
C PHE A 18 -11.22 -12.85 -4.81
N ARG A 19 -11.14 -13.98 -4.10
CA ARG A 19 -12.32 -14.75 -3.72
C ARG A 19 -13.27 -13.93 -2.85
N TYR A 20 -12.73 -13.24 -1.85
CA TYR A 20 -13.47 -12.36 -0.95
C TYR A 20 -14.19 -11.25 -1.72
N GLY A 21 -13.47 -10.49 -2.55
CA GLY A 21 -14.02 -9.39 -3.34
C GLY A 21 -15.06 -9.83 -4.36
N ARG A 22 -14.91 -11.01 -4.97
CA ARG A 22 -15.91 -11.58 -5.89
C ARG A 22 -17.11 -12.20 -5.18
N LYS A 23 -17.13 -12.22 -3.84
CA LYS A 23 -18.19 -12.82 -3.01
C LYS A 23 -18.45 -14.30 -3.34
N ILE A 24 -17.40 -15.04 -3.71
CA ILE A 24 -17.52 -16.46 -4.06
C ILE A 24 -17.16 -17.32 -2.83
N GLY A 25 -18.09 -18.15 -2.37
CA GLY A 25 -17.82 -19.12 -1.30
C GLY A 25 -16.96 -20.29 -1.79
N LEU A 26 -16.22 -20.94 -0.90
CA LEU A 26 -15.36 -22.10 -1.23
C LEU A 26 -16.12 -23.22 -1.95
N ARG A 27 -17.37 -23.50 -1.54
CA ARG A 27 -18.23 -24.48 -2.22
C ARG A 27 -18.49 -24.12 -3.68
N SER A 28 -18.91 -22.87 -3.93
CA SER A 28 -19.19 -22.42 -5.30
C SER A 28 -17.91 -22.38 -6.15
N LEU A 29 -16.77 -22.00 -5.57
CA LEU A 29 -15.48 -22.05 -6.27
C LEU A 29 -15.09 -23.49 -6.62
N SER A 30 -15.30 -24.43 -5.70
CA SER A 30 -15.06 -25.86 -5.92
C SER A 30 -15.92 -26.41 -7.06
N GLU A 31 -17.21 -26.09 -7.08
CA GLU A 31 -18.14 -26.48 -8.16
C GLU A 31 -17.72 -25.91 -9.54
N ARG A 32 -17.20 -24.68 -9.58
CA ARG A 32 -16.75 -24.02 -10.83
C ARG A 32 -15.43 -24.57 -11.37
N THR A 33 -14.52 -24.95 -10.48
CA THR A 33 -13.13 -25.29 -10.85
C THR A 33 -12.87 -26.79 -10.84
N GLY A 34 -13.70 -27.58 -10.17
CA GLY A 34 -13.45 -29.00 -9.88
C GLY A 34 -12.36 -29.24 -8.82
N ILE A 35 -11.79 -28.19 -8.23
CA ILE A 35 -10.80 -28.29 -7.15
C ILE A 35 -11.55 -28.58 -5.85
N SER A 36 -11.08 -29.52 -5.03
CA SER A 36 -11.74 -29.85 -3.76
C SER A 36 -11.77 -28.64 -2.80
N MET A 37 -12.82 -28.55 -1.96
CA MET A 37 -12.88 -27.48 -0.95
C MET A 37 -11.69 -27.50 0.00
N ASP A 38 -11.12 -28.67 0.30
CA ASP A 38 -9.96 -28.80 1.16
C ASP A 38 -8.70 -28.26 0.47
N ASN A 39 -8.49 -28.55 -0.81
CA ASN A 39 -7.39 -27.95 -1.58
C ASN A 39 -7.53 -26.43 -1.68
N LEU A 40 -8.75 -25.92 -1.92
CA LEU A 40 -9.00 -24.48 -1.95
C LEU A 40 -8.71 -23.82 -0.59
N ARG A 41 -9.15 -24.42 0.52
CA ARG A 41 -8.87 -23.92 1.88
C ARG A 41 -7.37 -23.94 2.19
N ASN A 42 -6.69 -25.00 1.77
CA ASN A 42 -5.24 -25.13 1.95
C ASN A 42 -4.48 -24.14 1.06
N ALA A 43 -4.98 -23.83 -0.14
CA ALA A 43 -4.39 -22.81 -1.02
C ALA A 43 -4.46 -21.42 -0.40
N GLU A 44 -5.60 -21.04 0.16
CA GLU A 44 -5.77 -19.75 0.87
C GLU A 44 -5.01 -19.66 2.20
N SER A 45 -4.47 -20.79 2.67
CA SER A 45 -3.60 -20.86 3.86
C SER A 45 -2.13 -21.07 3.51
N GLY A 46 -1.76 -21.10 2.23
CA GLY A 46 -0.39 -21.35 1.77
C GLY A 46 0.09 -22.81 1.91
N ASN A 47 -0.79 -23.74 2.30
CA ASN A 47 -0.48 -25.16 2.54
C ASN A 47 -0.73 -26.05 1.31
N TYR A 48 -1.20 -25.46 0.21
CA TYR A 48 -1.40 -26.15 -1.07
C TYR A 48 -1.00 -25.21 -2.20
N LEU A 49 -0.16 -25.70 -3.10
CA LEU A 49 0.24 -24.99 -4.30
C LEU A 49 -0.61 -25.49 -5.47
N PRO A 50 -1.50 -24.66 -6.04
CA PRO A 50 -2.23 -25.03 -7.23
C PRO A 50 -1.29 -25.34 -8.40
N SER A 51 -1.64 -26.35 -9.18
CA SER A 51 -1.01 -26.64 -10.47
C SER A 51 -1.31 -25.55 -11.51
N GLU A 52 -0.57 -25.51 -12.62
CA GLU A 52 -0.81 -24.59 -13.74
C GLU A 52 -2.25 -24.66 -14.28
N LYS A 53 -2.80 -25.87 -14.38
CA LYS A 53 -4.20 -26.08 -14.76
C LYS A 53 -5.16 -25.49 -13.74
N GLU A 54 -4.89 -25.67 -12.46
CA GLU A 54 -5.73 -25.13 -11.39
C GLU A 54 -5.64 -23.60 -11.31
N TRP A 55 -4.46 -23.01 -11.51
CA TRP A 55 -4.31 -21.56 -11.63
C TRP A 55 -5.13 -20.97 -12.77
N THR A 56 -5.15 -21.66 -13.92
CA THR A 56 -5.99 -21.27 -15.06
C THR A 56 -7.48 -21.29 -14.68
N LEU A 57 -7.94 -22.36 -14.03
CA LEU A 57 -9.34 -22.51 -13.61
C LEU A 57 -9.74 -21.48 -12.53
N LEU A 58 -8.87 -21.24 -11.56
CA LEU A 58 -9.06 -20.21 -10.53
C LEU A 58 -9.13 -18.82 -11.16
N GLY A 59 -8.23 -18.52 -12.09
CA GLY A 59 -8.21 -17.25 -12.82
C GLY A 59 -9.49 -17.00 -13.62
N GLN A 60 -10.00 -18.02 -14.32
CA GLN A 60 -11.29 -17.95 -15.01
C GLN A 60 -12.46 -17.72 -14.05
N ALA A 61 -12.46 -18.39 -12.89
CA ALA A 61 -13.55 -18.30 -11.93
C ALA A 61 -13.56 -16.98 -11.13
N LEU A 62 -12.39 -16.41 -10.85
CA LEU A 62 -12.19 -15.24 -9.99
C LEU A 62 -11.83 -13.95 -10.76
N GLY A 63 -11.55 -14.06 -12.05
CA GLY A 63 -11.22 -12.95 -12.94
C GLY A 63 -9.84 -12.36 -12.68
N PHE A 64 -8.80 -13.19 -12.73
CA PHE A 64 -7.39 -12.80 -12.77
C PHE A 64 -6.62 -13.68 -13.77
N GLU A 65 -5.40 -13.27 -14.12
CA GLU A 65 -4.51 -14.05 -14.99
C GLU A 65 -3.75 -15.13 -14.20
N GLY A 66 -4.06 -16.41 -14.48
CA GLY A 66 -3.50 -17.54 -13.73
C GLY A 66 -1.97 -17.68 -13.85
N SER A 67 -1.42 -17.44 -15.03
CA SER A 67 0.04 -17.43 -15.28
C SER A 67 0.74 -16.38 -14.42
N VAL A 68 0.17 -15.17 -14.33
CA VAL A 68 0.71 -14.10 -13.49
C VAL A 68 0.73 -14.55 -12.04
N MET A 69 -0.38 -15.07 -11.49
CA MET A 69 -0.41 -15.60 -10.11
C MET A 69 0.64 -16.69 -9.84
N GLN A 70 0.86 -17.55 -10.83
CA GLN A 70 1.86 -18.63 -10.78
C GLN A 70 3.30 -18.13 -10.85
N GLU A 71 3.59 -17.01 -11.52
CA GLU A 71 4.96 -16.48 -11.60
C GLU A 71 5.26 -15.54 -10.42
N LEU A 72 4.24 -14.79 -10.01
CA LEU A 72 4.29 -13.72 -9.04
C LEU A 72 4.96 -14.09 -7.72
N HIS A 73 4.63 -15.25 -7.15
CA HIS A 73 5.03 -15.58 -5.79
C HIS A 73 6.19 -16.58 -5.70
N PHE A 74 6.69 -17.00 -6.85
CA PHE A 74 7.69 -18.06 -6.97
C PHE A 74 8.96 -17.59 -7.70
N SER A 75 8.92 -16.40 -8.30
CA SER A 75 10.10 -15.76 -8.86
C SER A 75 10.85 -14.94 -7.80
N PRO A 76 12.13 -15.26 -7.50
CA PRO A 76 12.94 -14.50 -6.55
C PRO A 76 13.36 -13.12 -7.09
N GLU A 77 13.35 -12.91 -8.41
CA GLU A 77 13.78 -11.65 -9.06
C GLU A 77 12.73 -10.54 -8.99
N ARG A 78 11.57 -10.85 -8.40
CA ARG A 78 10.37 -10.05 -8.49
C ARG A 78 10.14 -9.14 -7.28
N THR A 79 11.03 -9.20 -6.29
CA THR A 79 11.15 -8.17 -5.27
C THR A 79 12.18 -7.16 -5.74
N PRO A 80 11.78 -6.10 -6.49
CA PRO A 80 12.74 -5.07 -6.85
C PRO A 80 13.24 -4.39 -5.58
N HIS A 81 14.50 -3.98 -5.61
CA HIS A 81 15.08 -3.13 -4.57
C HIS A 81 15.36 -1.76 -5.19
N PRO A 82 14.32 -0.96 -5.49
CA PRO A 82 14.53 0.37 -6.04
C PRO A 82 15.33 1.20 -5.04
N LEU A 83 16.34 1.92 -5.53
CA LEU A 83 17.08 2.86 -4.70
C LEU A 83 16.22 4.10 -4.49
N LEU A 84 15.92 4.40 -3.22
CA LEU A 84 15.17 5.61 -2.88
C LEU A 84 16.04 6.86 -3.08
N PRO A 85 15.43 7.99 -3.46
CA PRO A 85 16.11 9.28 -3.45
C PRO A 85 16.70 9.59 -2.07
N PRO A 86 17.87 10.25 -1.97
CA PRO A 86 18.50 10.56 -0.67
C PRO A 86 17.62 11.40 0.28
N SER A 87 16.64 12.12 -0.27
CA SER A 87 15.67 12.91 0.49
C SER A 87 14.57 12.07 1.13
N VAL A 88 14.45 10.77 0.82
CA VAL A 88 13.42 9.89 1.38
C VAL A 88 14.09 8.86 2.27
N LEU A 89 13.83 8.96 3.56
CA LEU A 89 14.40 8.09 4.60
C LEU A 89 13.31 7.15 5.10
N PRO A 90 13.34 5.87 4.69
CA PRO A 90 12.40 4.87 5.21
C PRO A 90 12.83 4.44 6.61
N VAL A 91 11.87 4.34 7.51
CA VAL A 91 12.03 3.82 8.86
C VAL A 91 11.08 2.64 9.02
N GLU A 92 11.65 1.45 9.11
CA GLU A 92 10.92 0.23 9.43
C GLU A 92 10.85 0.08 10.94
N GLU A 93 9.65 -0.14 11.47
CA GLU A 93 9.46 -0.53 12.86
C GLU A 93 8.44 -1.67 12.95
N SER A 94 8.48 -2.38 14.07
CA SER A 94 7.51 -3.43 14.37
C SER A 94 6.29 -2.85 15.09
N TYR A 95 5.12 -2.91 14.47
CA TYR A 95 3.84 -2.61 15.09
C TYR A 95 3.08 -3.91 15.39
N PHE A 96 2.94 -4.25 16.68
CA PHE A 96 2.37 -5.52 17.17
C PHE A 96 2.91 -6.80 16.48
N GLY A 97 4.17 -6.78 16.05
CA GLY A 97 4.85 -7.93 15.42
C GLY A 97 4.85 -7.93 13.89
N TYR A 98 4.27 -6.90 13.25
CA TYR A 98 4.32 -6.70 11.80
C TYR A 98 5.23 -5.52 11.47
N ALA A 99 6.03 -5.65 10.42
CA ALA A 99 6.85 -4.54 9.94
C ALA A 99 5.98 -3.52 9.22
N VAL A 100 6.11 -2.25 9.60
CA VAL A 100 5.45 -1.12 8.95
C VAL A 100 6.46 -0.04 8.64
N TRP A 101 6.28 0.61 7.50
CA TRP A 101 7.10 1.73 7.06
C TRP A 101 6.51 3.06 7.49
N THR A 102 7.36 3.88 8.07
CA THR A 102 7.15 5.32 8.22
C THR A 102 8.24 6.03 7.44
N TYR A 103 7.93 7.15 6.77
CA TYR A 103 8.89 7.83 5.91
C TYR A 103 9.15 9.25 6.37
N LEU A 104 10.42 9.59 6.55
CA LEU A 104 10.86 10.98 6.70
C LEU A 104 11.31 11.50 5.33
N VAL A 105 10.61 12.52 4.82
CA VAL A 105 10.96 13.19 3.57
C VAL A 105 11.62 14.52 3.91
N LEU A 106 12.89 14.70 3.53
CA LEU A 106 13.63 15.93 3.75
C LEU A 106 13.20 17.01 2.75
N HIS A 107 13.12 18.25 3.22
CA HIS A 107 12.76 19.39 2.40
C HIS A 107 13.81 19.63 1.31
N PRO A 108 13.40 19.87 0.05
CA PRO A 108 14.32 19.94 -1.09
C PRO A 108 15.40 21.02 -0.96
N ASN A 109 15.11 22.11 -0.23
CA ASN A 109 16.03 23.23 -0.07
C ASN A 109 16.59 23.39 1.36
N ASP A 110 16.15 22.55 2.31
CA ASP A 110 16.59 22.65 3.71
C ASP A 110 16.55 21.28 4.41
N PRO A 111 17.69 20.59 4.60
CA PRO A 111 17.71 19.28 5.22
C PRO A 111 17.37 19.30 6.72
N LYS A 112 17.16 20.48 7.34
CA LYS A 112 16.64 20.62 8.71
C LYS A 112 15.12 20.66 8.76
N ARG A 113 14.43 20.57 7.63
CA ARG A 113 12.97 20.50 7.55
C ARG A 113 12.54 19.20 6.89
N GLY A 114 11.35 18.71 7.23
CA GLY A 114 10.82 17.51 6.59
C GLY A 114 9.34 17.27 6.79
N LEU A 115 8.82 16.29 6.07
CA LEU A 115 7.49 15.72 6.24
C LEU A 115 7.61 14.32 6.81
N LEU A 116 6.62 13.93 7.60
CA LEU A 116 6.45 12.54 7.98
C LEU A 116 5.27 11.95 7.22
N ILE A 117 5.50 10.85 6.50
CA ILE A 117 4.44 10.07 5.84
C ILE A 117 4.15 8.84 6.70
N ASP A 118 2.89 8.71 7.12
CA ASP A 118 2.41 7.75 8.11
C ASP A 118 3.18 7.79 9.44
N THR A 119 2.64 7.15 10.46
CA THR A 119 3.10 7.30 11.85
C THR A 119 3.05 6.04 12.66
N GLY A 120 2.44 4.93 12.24
CA GLY A 120 2.32 3.76 13.15
C GLY A 120 3.62 2.99 13.38
N GLY A 121 4.76 3.51 12.92
CA GLY A 121 6.10 3.05 13.29
C GLY A 121 6.98 4.18 13.83
N ILE A 122 6.48 5.12 14.65
CA ILE A 122 7.37 6.12 15.28
C ILE A 122 8.21 5.44 16.36
N GLY A 123 9.33 4.84 15.95
CA GLY A 123 10.30 4.22 16.84
C GLY A 123 11.32 5.21 17.40
N ASN A 124 12.14 4.74 18.34
CA ASN A 124 13.24 5.54 18.90
C ASN A 124 14.25 5.93 17.81
N ARG A 125 14.40 5.11 16.76
CA ARG A 125 15.30 5.40 15.64
C ARG A 125 14.90 6.67 14.90
N LEU A 126 13.62 6.85 14.60
CA LEU A 126 13.13 8.07 13.96
C LEU A 126 13.33 9.29 14.87
N LEU A 127 12.95 9.18 16.15
CA LEU A 127 13.10 10.26 17.12
C LEU A 127 14.57 10.69 17.29
N ASP A 128 15.48 9.73 17.35
CA ASP A 128 16.92 9.98 17.41
C ASP A 128 17.43 10.69 16.15
N VAL A 129 16.95 10.32 14.96
CA VAL A 129 17.30 10.99 13.70
C VAL A 129 16.83 12.44 13.73
N LEU A 130 15.57 12.69 14.12
CA LEU A 130 15.01 14.03 14.22
C LEU A 130 15.85 14.90 15.19
N ASP A 131 16.19 14.38 16.37
CA ASP A 131 16.94 15.14 17.37
C ASP A 131 18.40 15.39 16.96
N ARG A 132 19.12 14.34 16.55
CA ARG A 132 20.55 14.46 16.22
C ARG A 132 20.77 15.34 15.01
N GLN A 133 19.85 15.28 14.05
CA GLN A 133 19.92 16.10 12.85
C GLN A 133 19.21 17.44 13.01
N GLY A 134 18.52 17.69 14.13
CA GLY A 134 17.79 18.94 14.37
C GLY A 134 16.73 19.20 13.31
N ILE A 135 16.01 18.15 12.90
CA ILE A 135 14.97 18.24 11.88
C ILE A 135 13.66 18.67 12.52
N VAL A 136 13.03 19.69 11.92
CA VAL A 136 11.71 20.18 12.27
C VAL A 136 10.71 19.67 11.23
N LEU A 137 9.62 19.07 11.69
CA LEU A 137 8.56 18.62 10.80
C LEU A 137 7.68 19.80 10.39
N ASP A 138 7.43 19.95 9.09
CA ASP A 138 6.49 20.95 8.56
C ASP A 138 5.05 20.44 8.66
N ALA A 139 4.83 19.15 8.41
CA ALA A 139 3.53 18.48 8.50
C ALA A 139 3.67 16.96 8.63
N ILE A 140 2.56 16.30 8.97
CA ILE A 140 2.38 14.84 8.86
C ILE A 140 1.32 14.57 7.80
N LEU A 141 1.60 13.63 6.91
CA LEU A 141 0.71 13.21 5.83
C LEU A 141 0.35 11.74 6.07
N LEU A 142 -0.89 11.49 6.45
CA LEU A 142 -1.39 10.12 6.65
C LEU A 142 -2.02 9.63 5.36
N THR A 143 -1.61 8.45 4.90
CA THR A 143 -2.18 7.76 3.73
C THR A 143 -3.57 7.26 4.03
N HIS A 144 -3.82 6.80 5.26
CA HIS A 144 -5.12 6.38 5.77
C HIS A 144 -5.13 6.33 7.31
N GLY A 145 -6.30 6.04 7.90
CA GLY A 145 -6.52 6.17 9.35
C GLY A 145 -6.29 4.93 10.21
N HIS A 146 -5.80 3.79 9.69
CA HIS A 146 -5.57 2.61 10.52
C HIS A 146 -4.44 2.85 11.54
N SER A 147 -4.46 2.08 12.63
CA SER A 147 -3.62 2.35 13.80
C SER A 147 -2.12 2.12 13.54
N ASP A 148 -1.78 1.14 12.71
CA ASP A 148 -0.44 0.90 12.18
C ASP A 148 0.06 1.98 11.22
N HIS A 149 -0.79 2.95 10.85
CA HIS A 149 -0.43 4.11 10.04
C HIS A 149 -0.63 5.45 10.73
N ALA A 150 -1.50 5.54 11.73
CA ALA A 150 -1.90 6.79 12.35
C ALA A 150 -1.72 6.81 13.89
N GLY A 151 -1.43 5.66 14.51
CA GLY A 151 -1.56 5.43 15.95
C GLY A 151 -0.55 6.16 16.83
N ASP A 152 0.69 6.35 16.37
CA ASP A 152 1.77 6.85 17.24
C ASP A 152 1.98 8.37 17.18
N LEU A 153 1.01 9.16 16.70
CA LEU A 153 1.11 10.63 16.65
C LEU A 153 1.57 11.25 17.99
N SER A 154 1.05 10.74 19.11
CA SER A 154 1.37 11.24 20.46
C SER A 154 2.85 11.05 20.83
N ARG A 155 3.53 10.07 20.25
CA ARG A 155 4.93 9.73 20.55
C ARG A 155 5.92 10.77 20.04
N LEU A 156 5.55 11.60 19.07
CA LEU A 156 6.37 12.72 18.61
C LEU A 156 6.59 13.76 19.71
N GLY A 157 5.64 13.92 20.63
CA GLY A 157 5.72 14.87 21.74
C GLY A 157 6.00 16.30 21.24
N LYS A 158 7.15 16.86 21.63
CA LYS A 158 7.56 18.23 21.23
C LYS A 158 7.91 18.37 19.74
N ARG A 159 8.05 17.26 19.01
CA ARG A 159 8.38 17.24 17.57
C ARG A 159 7.13 17.26 16.69
N LEU A 160 5.96 17.17 17.31
CA LEU A 160 4.68 17.16 16.61
C LEU A 160 4.49 18.52 15.90
N PRO A 161 4.27 18.53 14.57
CA PRO A 161 3.99 19.77 13.84
C PRO A 161 2.59 20.29 14.16
N GLY A 162 2.26 21.49 13.67
CA GLY A 162 0.94 22.09 13.87
C GLY A 162 -0.18 21.50 13.00
N VAL A 163 0.14 20.68 11.99
CA VAL A 163 -0.81 20.22 10.98
C VAL A 163 -0.62 18.74 10.62
N VAL A 164 -1.75 18.04 10.48
CA VAL A 164 -1.81 16.66 9.97
C VAL A 164 -2.85 16.58 8.87
N PHE A 165 -2.48 15.95 7.77
CA PHE A 165 -3.36 15.67 6.64
C PHE A 165 -3.90 14.25 6.74
N LEU A 166 -5.22 14.13 6.88
CA LEU A 166 -5.95 12.86 6.95
C LEU A 166 -7.35 13.05 6.39
N SER A 167 -7.78 12.12 5.55
CA SER A 167 -9.13 12.15 4.99
C SER A 167 -10.18 12.08 6.08
N LYS A 168 -11.21 12.94 6.01
CA LYS A 168 -12.32 12.90 6.98
C LYS A 168 -13.05 11.55 7.01
N SER A 169 -13.06 10.83 5.89
CA SER A 169 -13.66 9.49 5.78
C SER A 169 -12.98 8.46 6.68
N ASP A 170 -11.74 8.71 7.09
CA ASP A 170 -10.93 7.80 7.89
C ASP A 170 -10.82 8.22 9.36
N LEU A 171 -11.45 9.32 9.77
CA LEU A 171 -11.40 9.79 11.17
C LEU A 171 -11.92 8.76 12.17
N SER A 172 -12.91 7.95 11.78
CA SER A 172 -13.45 6.90 12.62
C SER A 172 -12.52 5.69 12.77
N LEU A 173 -11.44 5.61 11.99
CA LEU A 173 -10.45 4.53 12.06
C LEU A 173 -9.35 4.83 13.08
N LEU A 174 -9.22 6.08 13.52
CA LEU A 174 -8.25 6.47 14.53
C LEU A 174 -8.59 5.83 15.88
N ASP A 175 -7.60 5.22 16.52
CA ASP A 175 -7.73 4.66 17.88
C ASP A 175 -8.08 5.72 18.93
N ALA A 176 -7.60 6.94 18.72
CA ALA A 176 -7.81 8.07 19.61
C ALA A 176 -7.96 9.37 18.80
N PRO A 177 -8.71 10.36 19.33
CA PRO A 177 -8.76 11.67 18.71
C PRO A 177 -7.35 12.30 18.67
N PRO A 178 -7.01 13.01 17.59
CA PRO A 178 -5.72 13.67 17.51
C PRO A 178 -5.58 14.73 18.62
N PRO A 179 -4.35 14.99 19.09
CA PRO A 179 -4.08 16.09 20.01
C PRO A 179 -4.75 17.39 19.58
N SER A 180 -5.35 18.14 20.52
CA SER A 180 -6.05 19.39 20.23
C SER A 180 -5.15 20.50 19.67
N SER A 181 -3.84 20.36 19.81
CA SER A 181 -2.83 21.23 19.20
C SER A 181 -2.68 21.01 17.70
N LEU A 182 -3.22 19.92 17.15
CA LEU A 182 -3.15 19.60 15.72
C LEU A 182 -4.32 20.20 14.97
N GLN A 183 -4.01 20.87 13.86
CA GLN A 183 -4.98 21.14 12.83
C GLN A 183 -5.08 19.95 11.89
N LEU A 184 -6.23 19.29 11.86
CA LEU A 184 -6.56 18.31 10.83
C LEU A 184 -7.00 19.01 9.54
N ARG A 185 -6.49 18.55 8.40
CA ARG A 185 -6.86 19.02 7.06
C ARG A 185 -7.10 17.85 6.11
N GLU A 186 -7.89 18.07 5.08
CA GLU A 186 -8.06 17.07 4.02
C GLU A 186 -6.76 16.95 3.20
N PRO A 187 -6.38 15.74 2.77
CA PRO A 187 -5.19 15.52 1.95
C PRO A 187 -5.10 16.45 0.73
N GLN A 188 -6.22 16.74 0.07
CA GLN A 188 -6.26 17.59 -1.12
C GLN A 188 -5.83 19.04 -0.85
N GLU A 189 -5.82 19.48 0.41
CA GLU A 189 -5.37 20.83 0.80
C GLU A 189 -3.83 20.91 0.95
N VAL A 190 -3.11 19.79 0.90
CA VAL A 190 -1.67 19.74 1.24
C VAL A 190 -0.82 20.61 0.31
N THR A 191 -1.11 20.57 -0.99
CA THR A 191 -0.39 21.34 -2.01
C THR A 191 -0.52 22.83 -1.71
N ASP A 192 -1.74 23.34 -1.58
CA ASP A 192 -2.00 24.76 -1.30
C ASP A 192 -1.41 25.20 0.04
N HIS A 193 -1.44 24.33 1.05
CA HIS A 193 -0.93 24.63 2.38
C HIS A 193 0.61 24.76 2.41
N LEU A 194 1.32 23.88 1.71
CA LEU A 194 2.77 23.76 1.79
C LEU A 194 3.52 24.33 0.58
N PHE A 195 2.83 24.76 -0.47
CA PHE A 195 3.46 25.32 -1.68
C PHE A 195 4.35 26.52 -1.38
N ARG A 196 3.89 27.46 -0.54
CA ARG A 196 4.67 28.64 -0.14
C ARG A 196 5.90 28.30 0.71
N GLU A 197 5.89 27.11 1.30
CA GLU A 197 7.02 26.59 2.09
C GLU A 197 8.07 25.89 1.22
N GLY A 198 7.84 25.73 -0.09
CA GLY A 198 8.78 25.13 -1.03
C GLY A 198 8.51 23.65 -1.35
N TRP A 199 7.40 23.10 -0.86
CA TRP A 199 7.00 21.73 -1.15
C TRP A 199 6.27 21.59 -2.49
N THR A 200 6.54 20.49 -3.19
CA THR A 200 5.74 20.01 -4.33
C THR A 200 5.18 18.65 -3.95
N ILE A 201 3.86 18.56 -3.84
CA ILE A 201 3.14 17.38 -3.38
C ILE A 201 1.89 17.25 -4.24
N ASP A 202 1.76 16.13 -4.94
CA ASP A 202 0.51 15.75 -5.60
C ASP A 202 -0.20 14.68 -4.78
N VAL A 203 -1.54 14.72 -4.79
CA VAL A 203 -2.37 13.78 -4.03
C VAL A 203 -3.28 13.02 -4.98
N TYR A 204 -3.25 11.70 -4.88
CA TYR A 204 -4.08 10.82 -5.65
C TYR A 204 -5.04 10.08 -4.72
N PRO A 205 -6.33 9.93 -5.09
CA PRO A 205 -7.19 8.97 -4.40
C PRO A 205 -6.54 7.58 -4.43
N ALA A 206 -6.73 6.79 -3.38
CA ALA A 206 -6.25 5.40 -3.31
C ALA A 206 -7.27 4.50 -2.61
N ASN A 207 -8.56 4.79 -2.80
CA ASN A 207 -9.67 4.11 -2.14
C ASN A 207 -9.67 2.60 -2.38
N GLY A 208 -10.28 1.87 -1.44
CA GLY A 208 -10.47 0.42 -1.52
C GLY A 208 -10.11 -0.25 -0.21
N HIS A 209 -8.89 -0.02 0.28
CA HIS A 209 -8.47 -0.46 1.61
C HIS A 209 -9.23 0.29 2.71
N THR A 210 -9.30 1.60 2.59
CA THR A 210 -10.24 2.47 3.33
C THR A 210 -10.99 3.39 2.37
N ASP A 211 -12.04 4.05 2.86
CA ASP A 211 -12.79 5.04 2.08
C ASP A 211 -11.97 6.33 1.92
N GLY A 212 -11.07 6.63 2.86
CA GLY A 212 -10.25 7.84 2.87
C GLY A 212 -8.82 7.67 2.36
N SER A 213 -8.42 6.47 1.92
CA SER A 213 -7.07 6.17 1.46
C SER A 213 -6.62 7.11 0.33
N VAL A 214 -5.40 7.64 0.44
CA VAL A 214 -4.74 8.50 -0.54
C VAL A 214 -3.29 8.09 -0.76
N ALA A 215 -2.73 8.46 -1.91
CA ALA A 215 -1.31 8.36 -2.22
C ALA A 215 -0.71 9.76 -2.42
N TYR A 216 0.49 9.99 -1.88
CA TYR A 216 1.20 11.26 -1.99
C TYR A 216 2.42 11.12 -2.90
N GLN A 217 2.58 12.01 -3.88
CA GLN A 217 3.78 12.08 -4.71
C GLN A 217 4.63 13.26 -4.28
N THR A 218 5.81 12.97 -3.74
CA THR A 218 6.80 13.97 -3.36
C THR A 218 8.17 13.31 -3.20
N GLY A 219 9.25 14.11 -3.15
CA GLY A 219 10.61 13.57 -2.97
C GLY A 219 11.08 12.59 -4.04
N GLY A 220 10.43 12.55 -5.22
CA GLY A 220 10.76 11.66 -6.33
C GLY A 220 10.12 10.27 -6.28
N VAL A 221 9.23 10.00 -5.33
CA VAL A 221 8.53 8.71 -5.18
C VAL A 221 7.02 8.91 -4.98
N LEU A 222 6.25 7.82 -5.07
CA LEU A 222 4.83 7.80 -4.69
C LEU A 222 4.64 6.95 -3.43
N PHE A 223 4.20 7.58 -2.34
CA PHE A 223 3.78 6.93 -1.12
C PHE A 223 2.36 6.42 -1.30
N VAL A 224 2.18 5.10 -1.39
CA VAL A 224 0.89 4.49 -1.74
C VAL A 224 0.13 3.92 -0.53
N GLY A 225 0.72 3.98 0.66
CA GLY A 225 0.17 3.34 1.86
C GLY A 225 -0.19 1.89 1.57
N ASP A 226 -1.42 1.53 1.90
CA ASP A 226 -2.00 0.20 1.65
C ASP A 226 -2.79 0.12 0.36
N GLY A 227 -2.66 1.11 -0.53
CA GLY A 227 -3.30 1.09 -1.84
C GLY A 227 -2.66 0.10 -2.81
N ILE A 228 -1.33 -0.04 -2.79
CA ILE A 228 -0.57 -0.97 -3.65
C ILE A 228 0.59 -1.54 -2.85
N PHE A 229 0.76 -2.86 -2.90
CA PHE A 229 1.95 -3.55 -2.41
C PHE A 229 2.71 -4.14 -3.61
N CYS A 230 3.94 -4.60 -3.40
CA CYS A 230 4.65 -5.35 -4.43
C CYS A 230 3.81 -6.57 -4.87
N GLY A 231 3.18 -6.48 -6.05
CA GLY A 231 2.29 -7.46 -6.69
C GLY A 231 0.99 -7.76 -5.98
N SER A 232 0.50 -6.81 -5.19
CA SER A 232 -0.79 -6.93 -4.54
C SER A 232 -1.37 -5.54 -4.26
N CYS A 233 -2.43 -5.48 -3.48
CA CYS A 233 -2.95 -4.28 -2.85
C CYS A 233 -3.44 -4.59 -1.45
N GLY A 234 -3.67 -3.57 -0.64
CA GLY A 234 -4.33 -3.71 0.66
C GLY A 234 -5.65 -4.46 0.53
N LYS A 235 -6.01 -5.17 1.60
CA LYS A 235 -7.28 -5.88 1.64
C LYS A 235 -8.42 -4.88 1.47
N PRO A 236 -9.41 -5.13 0.57
CA PRO A 236 -10.54 -4.23 0.45
C PRO A 236 -11.33 -4.20 1.76
N ARG A 237 -11.82 -3.01 2.14
CA ARG A 237 -12.57 -2.75 3.37
C ARG A 237 -13.73 -3.73 3.55
N THR A 238 -14.51 -3.90 2.48
CA THR A 238 -15.57 -4.91 2.36
C THR A 238 -15.50 -5.52 0.97
N PRO A 239 -16.25 -6.60 0.67
CA PRO A 239 -16.27 -7.15 -0.69
C PRO A 239 -16.74 -6.15 -1.74
N ASP A 240 -17.59 -5.18 -1.36
CA ASP A 240 -18.10 -4.14 -2.27
C ASP A 240 -17.02 -3.13 -2.68
N HIS A 241 -16.00 -2.91 -1.84
CA HIS A 241 -14.87 -2.02 -2.12
C HIS A 241 -13.77 -2.68 -2.95
N PHE A 242 -13.97 -3.93 -3.39
CA PHE A 242 -13.00 -4.62 -4.24
C PHE A 242 -12.87 -3.94 -5.61
N SER A 243 -13.96 -3.41 -6.17
CA SER A 243 -13.91 -2.63 -7.41
C SER A 243 -13.11 -1.34 -7.23
N ASP A 244 -13.17 -0.71 -6.06
CA ASP A 244 -12.40 0.50 -5.75
C ASP A 244 -10.91 0.19 -5.68
N SER A 245 -10.55 -0.95 -5.07
CA SER A 245 -9.17 -1.44 -5.04
C SER A 245 -8.63 -1.68 -6.45
N LEU A 246 -9.41 -2.37 -7.30
CA LEU A 246 -9.07 -2.58 -8.72
C LEU A 246 -8.94 -1.25 -9.47
N GLY A 247 -9.87 -0.32 -9.25
CA GLY A 247 -9.87 1.00 -9.88
C GLY A 247 -8.67 1.86 -9.48
N THR A 248 -8.29 1.82 -8.19
CA THR A 248 -7.08 2.48 -7.67
C THR A 248 -5.82 1.93 -8.33
N VAL A 249 -5.65 0.61 -8.31
CA VAL A 249 -4.51 -0.07 -8.94
C VAL A 249 -4.44 0.27 -10.43
N ALA A 250 -5.56 0.11 -11.15
CA ALA A 250 -5.64 0.39 -12.59
C ALA A 250 -5.29 1.84 -12.92
N ARG A 251 -5.87 2.80 -12.20
CA ARG A 251 -5.65 4.22 -12.43
C ARG A 251 -4.20 4.59 -12.20
N LEU A 252 -3.65 4.36 -11.00
CA LEU A 252 -2.28 4.73 -10.65
C LEU A 252 -1.28 4.10 -11.61
N LEU A 253 -1.43 2.80 -11.87
CA LEU A 253 -0.52 2.08 -12.75
C LEU A 253 -0.73 2.43 -14.21
N THR A 254 -1.85 3.01 -14.65
CA THR A 254 -2.01 3.45 -16.05
C THR A 254 -1.49 4.86 -16.27
N THR A 255 -1.66 5.76 -15.29
CA THR A 255 -1.35 7.18 -15.45
C THR A 255 0.11 7.53 -15.21
N LEU A 256 0.80 6.80 -14.33
CA LEU A 256 2.14 7.18 -13.88
C LEU A 256 3.24 6.67 -14.83
N PRO A 257 4.40 7.36 -14.88
CA PRO A 257 5.60 6.87 -15.57
C PRO A 257 6.04 5.50 -15.07
N ALA A 258 6.67 4.70 -15.94
CA ALA A 258 7.03 3.32 -15.61
C ALA A 258 8.12 3.23 -14.51
N GLU A 259 8.99 4.23 -14.46
CA GLU A 259 10.09 4.41 -13.52
C GLU A 259 9.65 4.90 -12.14
N THR A 260 8.39 5.32 -11.96
CA THR A 260 7.91 5.79 -10.66
C THR A 260 8.05 4.70 -9.61
N ILE A 261 8.82 5.00 -8.56
CA ILE A 261 8.99 4.13 -7.40
C ILE A 261 7.75 4.26 -6.52
N LEU A 262 7.19 3.12 -6.16
CA LEU A 262 6.04 2.99 -5.27
C LEU A 262 6.54 2.50 -3.92
N VAL A 263 6.31 3.29 -2.86
CA VAL A 263 6.68 2.94 -1.49
C VAL A 263 5.42 2.74 -0.66
N SER A 264 5.24 1.54 -0.15
CA SER A 264 4.01 1.05 0.52
C SER A 264 4.07 1.19 2.03
N GLY A 265 2.93 0.95 2.69
CA GLY A 265 2.88 0.76 4.14
C GLY A 265 3.69 -0.43 4.63
N HIS A 266 3.62 -1.52 3.88
CA HIS A 266 4.18 -2.81 4.26
C HIS A 266 4.92 -3.47 3.11
N GLY A 267 5.79 -4.43 3.46
CA GLY A 267 6.57 -5.20 2.52
C GLY A 267 7.56 -4.37 1.70
N PRO A 268 8.07 -4.93 0.60
CA PRO A 268 9.11 -4.32 -0.20
C PRO A 268 8.54 -3.29 -1.18
N PHE A 269 9.37 -2.28 -1.50
CA PHE A 269 9.03 -1.26 -2.49
C PHE A 269 9.01 -1.84 -3.91
N THR A 270 8.33 -1.14 -4.82
CA THR A 270 8.19 -1.58 -6.21
C THR A 270 8.23 -0.40 -7.18
N THR A 271 7.98 -0.66 -8.47
CA THR A 271 7.86 0.38 -9.50
C THR A 271 6.60 0.16 -10.30
N VAL A 272 6.10 1.21 -10.94
CA VAL A 272 4.96 1.10 -11.88
C VAL A 272 5.24 0.07 -12.97
N TYR A 273 6.47 -0.01 -13.50
CA TYR A 273 6.87 -1.03 -14.47
C TYR A 273 6.66 -2.45 -13.94
N GLN A 274 7.17 -2.73 -12.74
CA GLN A 274 7.06 -4.05 -12.11
C GLN A 274 5.59 -4.40 -11.85
N GLU A 275 4.81 -3.47 -11.30
CA GLU A 275 3.39 -3.71 -11.01
C GLU A 275 2.54 -3.85 -12.28
N ARG A 276 2.84 -3.12 -13.36
CA ARG A 276 2.18 -3.34 -14.67
C ARG A 276 2.43 -4.73 -15.25
N THR A 277 3.56 -5.33 -14.89
CA THR A 277 3.97 -6.65 -15.37
C THR A 277 3.34 -7.73 -14.51
N TRP A 278 3.40 -7.57 -13.19
CA TRP A 278 3.17 -8.65 -12.25
C TRP A 278 1.91 -8.50 -11.39
N ASN A 279 1.36 -7.31 -11.17
CA ASN A 279 0.26 -7.14 -10.22
C ASN A 279 -1.06 -7.77 -10.72
N PRO A 280 -1.61 -8.82 -10.07
CA PRO A 280 -2.82 -9.50 -10.54
C PRO A 280 -4.05 -8.61 -10.56
N PHE A 281 -4.12 -7.61 -9.68
CA PHE A 281 -5.21 -6.65 -9.63
C PHE A 281 -5.17 -5.74 -10.85
N TYR A 282 -3.99 -5.33 -11.30
CA TYR A 282 -3.82 -4.60 -12.56
C TYR A 282 -4.21 -5.48 -13.75
N ARG A 283 -3.69 -6.71 -13.82
CA ARG A 283 -3.97 -7.64 -14.92
C ARG A 283 -5.46 -7.99 -15.03
N ALA A 284 -6.14 -8.13 -13.90
CA ALA A 284 -7.59 -8.36 -13.84
C ALA A 284 -8.40 -7.21 -14.47
N THR A 285 -7.94 -5.96 -14.31
CA THR A 285 -8.62 -4.79 -14.90
C THR A 285 -8.50 -4.77 -16.43
N LEU A 286 -7.32 -5.10 -16.97
CA LEU A 286 -7.10 -5.18 -18.42
C LEU A 286 -7.96 -6.26 -19.09
N GLN A 287 -8.13 -7.42 -18.43
CA GLN A 287 -8.98 -8.50 -18.92
C GLN A 287 -10.45 -8.10 -18.98
N ALA A 288 -10.95 -7.36 -17.98
CA ALA A 288 -12.32 -6.89 -17.94
C ALA A 288 -12.62 -5.85 -19.04
N GLU A 289 -11.63 -5.05 -19.43
CA GLU A 289 -11.76 -4.01 -20.46
C GLU A 289 -11.51 -4.52 -21.89
N GLY A 290 -11.20 -5.82 -22.08
CA GLY A 290 -10.84 -6.37 -23.39
C GLY A 290 -9.53 -5.81 -23.96
N ARG A 291 -8.71 -5.15 -23.13
CA ARG A 291 -7.42 -4.58 -23.51
C ARG A 291 -6.35 -5.66 -23.38
N GLN A 292 -6.21 -6.51 -24.38
CA GLN A 292 -4.98 -7.27 -24.55
C GLN A 292 -3.88 -6.32 -25.07
N LYS A 293 -2.75 -6.28 -24.37
CA LYS A 293 -1.52 -5.64 -24.85
C LYS A 293 -1.02 -6.33 -26.11
#